data_AF-A0A0D3AFK2-F1
#
_entry.id   AF-A0A0D3AFK2-F1
#
_cell.length_a   1.000
_cell.length_b   1.000
_cell.length_c   1.000
_cell.angle_alpha   90.00
_cell.angle_beta   90.00
_cell.angle_gamma   90.00
#
_symmetry.space_group_name_H-M   'P 1'
#
loop_
_entity.id
_entity.type
_entity.pdbx_description
1 polymer ?
#
loop_
_entity_poly.entity_id
_entity_poly.type
_entity_poly.pdbx_seq_one_letter_code
_entity_poly.pdbx_strand_id
1 'polypeptide(L)'
;NNGSINGHGQYWWKKYRSKLLNHTRGPLVQIMWSSDVVFANITLRDSPFWTLHPYDCKNVTITNMTILALFEAPNTDGIDPDSCEDMIIENSYISVGDDGIAIKSGWDQYGTTYGRPSKNILIRNLTIRFMVR
;
A
#
# COMPACT_ATOMS: atom_id res chain seq x y z
N ASN A 1 -1.03 -9.69 21.42
CA ASN A 1 0.06 -9.05 20.64
C ASN A 1 -0.19 -9.30 19.17
N ASN A 2 -0.66 -8.32 18.40
CA ASN A 2 -0.67 -8.44 16.94
C ASN A 2 0.76 -8.27 16.41
N GLY A 3 1.11 -9.03 15.37
CA GLY A 3 2.41 -8.93 14.72
C GLY A 3 2.63 -7.55 14.09
N SER A 4 3.86 -7.06 14.08
CA SER A 4 4.22 -5.80 13.43
C SER A 4 5.40 -5.97 12.49
N ILE A 5 5.30 -5.37 11.30
CA ILE A 5 6.39 -5.21 10.33
C ILE A 5 6.76 -3.73 10.30
N ASN A 6 8.02 -3.42 10.60
CA ASN A 6 8.55 -2.05 10.59
C ASN A 6 9.56 -1.86 9.46
N GLY A 7 9.29 -0.94 8.54
CA GLY A 7 10.15 -0.63 7.39
C GLY A 7 11.33 0.29 7.71
N HIS A 8 11.37 0.92 8.89
CA HIS A 8 12.40 1.90 9.27
C HIS A 8 12.59 3.00 8.20
N GLY A 9 11.49 3.49 7.62
CA GLY A 9 11.44 4.36 6.46
C GLY A 9 12.16 5.71 6.61
N GLN A 10 12.39 6.19 7.83
CA GLN A 10 13.01 7.49 8.11
C GLN A 10 14.34 7.71 7.37
N TYR A 11 15.19 6.67 7.32
CA TYR A 11 16.45 6.71 6.59
C TYR A 11 16.24 6.95 5.09
N TRP A 12 15.27 6.26 4.51
CA TRP A 12 14.91 6.35 3.10
C TRP A 12 14.26 7.68 2.74
N TRP A 13 13.36 8.18 3.59
CA TRP A 13 12.70 9.47 3.40
C TRP A 13 13.72 10.62 3.42
N LYS A 14 14.70 10.58 4.32
CA LYS A 14 15.79 11.56 4.37
C LYS A 14 16.60 11.55 3.07
N LYS A 15 17.04 10.37 2.62
CA LYS A 15 17.80 10.25 1.36
C LYS A 15 17.00 10.68 0.13
N TYR A 16 15.71 10.34 0.07
CA TYR A 16 14.81 10.75 -1.01
C TYR A 16 14.73 12.28 -1.10
N ARG A 17 14.46 12.96 0.03
CA ARG A 17 14.40 14.42 0.08
C ARG A 17 15.72 15.08 -0.28
N SER A 18 16.84 14.48 0.11
CA SER A 18 18.19 14.96 -0.23
C SER A 18 18.64 14.58 -1.65
N LYS A 19 17.80 13.89 -2.45
CA LYS A 19 18.15 13.40 -3.81
C LYS A 19 19.42 12.53 -3.83
N LEU A 20 19.61 11.72 -2.79
CA LEU A 20 20.79 10.85 -2.61
C LEU A 20 20.55 9.39 -3.02
N LEU A 21 19.43 9.10 -3.69
CA LEU A 21 19.07 7.76 -4.13
C LEU A 21 19.33 7.61 -5.63
N ASN A 22 20.02 6.53 -6.01
CA ASN A 22 20.21 6.17 -7.41
C ASN A 22 19.02 5.37 -7.98
N HIS A 23 18.19 4.82 -7.11
CA HIS A 23 17.03 4.00 -7.46
C HIS A 23 15.81 4.40 -6.62
N THR A 24 14.63 3.96 -7.05
CA THR A 24 13.41 4.14 -6.26
C THR A 24 13.46 3.35 -4.95
N ARG A 25 12.58 3.71 -4.02
CA ARG A 25 12.39 3.03 -2.75
C ARG A 25 11.43 1.86 -2.95
N GLY A 26 11.70 0.73 -2.30
CA GLY A 26 10.81 -0.43 -2.35
C GLY A 26 9.57 -0.27 -1.46
N PRO A 27 8.44 -0.88 -1.82
CA PRO A 27 7.29 -0.99 -0.93
C PRO A 27 7.62 -1.85 0.29
N LEU A 28 6.86 -1.71 1.39
CA LEU A 28 7.09 -2.53 2.59
C LEU A 28 6.69 -3.99 2.37
N VAL A 29 5.51 -4.23 1.80
CA VAL A 29 5.02 -5.56 1.43
C VAL A 29 4.50 -5.51 0.00
N GLN A 30 5.03 -6.38 -0.86
CA GLN A 30 4.54 -6.58 -2.22
C GLN A 30 4.29 -8.06 -2.47
N ILE A 31 3.08 -8.39 -2.89
CA ILE A 31 2.69 -9.72 -3.34
C ILE A 31 2.26 -9.59 -4.79
N MET A 32 2.77 -10.48 -5.65
CA MET A 32 2.59 -10.38 -7.09
C MET A 32 2.03 -11.69 -7.64
N TRP A 33 1.14 -11.61 -8.64
CA TRP A 33 0.65 -12.79 -9.40
C TRP A 33 0.14 -13.92 -8.51
N SER A 34 -0.63 -13.57 -7.49
CA SER A 34 -1.07 -14.50 -6.45
C SER A 34 -2.59 -14.52 -6.32
N SER A 35 -3.13 -15.66 -5.90
CA SER A 35 -4.56 -15.84 -5.64
C SER A 35 -4.80 -16.32 -4.22
N ASP A 36 -6.00 -16.06 -3.70
CA ASP A 36 -6.48 -16.57 -2.41
C ASP A 36 -5.62 -16.10 -1.23
N VAL A 37 -5.37 -14.78 -1.19
CA VAL A 37 -4.48 -14.15 -0.21
C VAL A 37 -5.26 -13.44 0.88
N VAL A 38 -4.86 -13.64 2.14
CA VAL A 38 -5.45 -12.94 3.30
C VAL A 38 -4.38 -12.17 4.06
N PHE A 39 -4.58 -10.86 4.20
CA PHE A 39 -3.85 -10.01 5.14
C PHE A 39 -4.77 -9.67 6.31
N ALA A 40 -4.43 -10.14 7.51
CA ALA A 40 -5.28 -9.94 8.67
C ALA A 40 -4.52 -9.72 9.97
N ASN A 41 -5.04 -8.83 10.83
CA ASN A 41 -4.64 -8.69 12.23
C ASN A 41 -3.15 -8.36 12.44
N ILE A 42 -2.56 -7.52 11.58
CA ILE A 42 -1.17 -7.07 11.72
C ILE A 42 -1.04 -5.55 11.57
N THR A 43 0.09 -5.04 12.06
CA THR A 43 0.46 -3.62 11.92
C THR A 43 1.62 -3.46 10.95
N LEU A 44 1.42 -2.66 9.91
CA LEU A 44 2.47 -2.20 9.01
C LEU A 44 2.86 -0.78 9.38
N ARG A 45 4.16 -0.52 9.57
CA ARG A 45 4.62 0.83 9.96
C ARG A 45 5.90 1.28 9.27
N ASP A 46 5.99 2.60 9.10
CA ASP A 46 7.15 3.33 8.61
C ASP A 46 7.71 2.74 7.30
N SER A 47 6.83 2.55 6.31
CA SER A 47 7.23 2.07 4.99
C SER A 47 8.22 3.06 4.32
N PRO A 48 9.29 2.59 3.67
CA PRO A 48 10.14 3.44 2.84
C PRO A 48 9.40 4.14 1.69
N PHE A 49 8.33 3.52 1.17
CA PHE A 49 7.52 3.96 0.03
C PHE A 49 6.07 3.46 0.23
N TRP A 50 5.35 3.06 -0.83
CA TRP A 50 4.05 2.38 -0.74
C TRP A 50 4.05 1.26 0.31
N THR A 51 2.96 1.09 1.06
CA THR A 51 2.99 0.21 2.23
C THR A 51 2.58 -1.22 1.88
N LEU A 52 1.35 -1.44 1.40
CA LEU A 52 0.87 -2.75 0.98
C LEU A 52 0.47 -2.71 -0.50
N HIS A 53 1.23 -3.42 -1.34
CA HIS A 53 1.06 -3.42 -2.79
C HIS A 53 0.78 -4.84 -3.32
N PRO A 54 -0.49 -5.26 -3.40
CA PRO A 54 -0.90 -6.41 -4.20
C PRO A 54 -0.85 -6.03 -5.69
N TYR A 55 -0.04 -6.73 -6.48
CA TYR A 55 0.09 -6.53 -7.92
C TYR A 55 -0.41 -7.76 -8.67
N ASP A 56 -1.37 -7.58 -9.57
CA ASP A 56 -2.00 -8.64 -10.36
C ASP A 56 -2.42 -9.85 -9.51
N CYS A 57 -3.17 -9.56 -8.44
CA CYS A 57 -3.67 -10.57 -7.51
C CYS A 57 -5.17 -10.77 -7.65
N LYS A 58 -5.64 -11.99 -7.33
CA LYS A 58 -7.05 -12.36 -7.39
C LYS A 58 -7.57 -12.90 -6.06
N ASN A 59 -8.82 -12.60 -5.69
CA ASN A 59 -9.44 -13.09 -4.46
C ASN A 59 -8.61 -12.74 -3.21
N VAL A 60 -8.47 -11.43 -2.95
CA VAL A 60 -7.65 -10.91 -1.85
C VAL A 60 -8.54 -10.31 -0.76
N THR A 61 -8.30 -10.68 0.50
CA THR A 61 -8.94 -10.06 1.65
C THR A 61 -7.92 -9.32 2.51
N ILE A 62 -8.14 -8.03 2.73
CA ILE A 62 -7.37 -7.18 3.63
C ILE A 62 -8.32 -6.72 4.75
N THR A 63 -8.11 -7.18 5.97
CA THR A 63 -9.03 -6.94 7.09
C THR A 63 -8.32 -6.74 8.41
N ASN A 64 -8.86 -5.92 9.32
CA ASN A 64 -8.29 -5.68 10.65
C ASN A 64 -6.82 -5.24 10.63
N MET A 65 -6.44 -4.42 9.64
CA MET A 65 -5.07 -3.91 9.49
C MET A 65 -4.91 -2.57 10.22
N THR A 66 -3.69 -2.33 10.70
CA THR A 66 -3.26 -0.98 11.14
C THR A 66 -2.06 -0.57 10.29
N ILE A 67 -2.18 0.52 9.54
CA ILE A 67 -1.13 1.03 8.65
C ILE A 67 -0.72 2.43 9.08
N LEU A 68 0.55 2.61 9.42
CA LEU A 68 1.07 3.83 10.06
C LEU A 68 2.33 4.36 9.36
N ALA A 69 2.36 5.66 9.07
CA ALA A 69 3.58 6.38 8.73
C ALA A 69 3.49 7.82 9.27
N LEU A 70 4.63 8.52 9.31
CA LEU A 70 4.62 9.96 9.59
C LEU A 70 3.84 10.70 8.49
N PHE A 71 3.13 11.77 8.85
CA PHE A 71 2.32 12.53 7.88
C PHE A 71 3.16 13.24 6.82
N GLU A 72 4.42 13.51 7.13
CA GLU A 72 5.40 14.03 6.20
C GLU A 72 6.21 12.91 5.50
N ALA A 73 5.88 11.64 5.69
CA ALA A 73 6.55 10.57 4.95
C ALA A 73 6.16 10.63 3.46
N PRO A 74 7.12 10.76 2.52
CA PRO A 74 6.80 10.93 1.11
C PRO A 74 6.40 9.61 0.45
N ASN A 75 5.25 9.58 -0.23
CA ASN A 75 4.76 8.43 -1.01
C ASN A 75 4.62 7.15 -0.17
N THR A 76 4.03 7.28 1.01
CA THR A 76 3.75 6.15 1.90
C THR A 76 2.29 5.74 1.81
N ASP A 77 1.80 5.56 0.60
CA ASP A 77 0.44 5.12 0.29
C ASP A 77 0.08 3.88 1.16
N GLY A 78 -1.16 3.81 1.62
CA GLY A 78 -1.61 2.77 2.55
C GLY A 78 -1.73 1.41 1.87
N ILE A 79 -2.66 1.30 0.92
CA ILE A 79 -2.90 0.08 0.14
C ILE A 79 -3.03 0.44 -1.33
N ASP A 80 -2.26 -0.24 -2.17
CA ASP A 80 -2.20 -0.03 -3.61
C ASP A 80 -2.63 -1.29 -4.35
N PRO A 81 -3.93 -1.57 -4.53
CA PRO A 81 -4.35 -2.65 -5.41
C PRO A 81 -4.00 -2.28 -6.84
N ASP A 82 -3.05 -3.00 -7.45
CA ASP A 82 -2.62 -2.77 -8.82
C ASP A 82 -2.98 -3.97 -9.69
N SER A 83 -3.79 -3.75 -10.73
CA SER A 83 -4.33 -4.81 -11.60
C SER A 83 -5.00 -5.98 -10.85
N CYS A 84 -5.65 -5.70 -9.71
CA CYS A 84 -6.26 -6.74 -8.87
C CYS A 84 -7.73 -7.02 -9.18
N GLU A 85 -8.16 -8.28 -9.03
CA GLU A 85 -9.53 -8.74 -9.27
C GLU A 85 -10.12 -9.38 -8.01
N ASP A 86 -11.38 -9.07 -7.68
CA ASP A 86 -12.10 -9.68 -6.55
C ASP A 86 -11.38 -9.43 -5.21
N MET A 87 -11.36 -8.18 -4.75
CA MET A 87 -10.67 -7.79 -3.51
C MET A 87 -11.62 -7.15 -2.50
N ILE A 88 -11.42 -7.45 -1.22
CA ILE A 88 -12.10 -6.80 -0.09
C ILE A 88 -11.07 -6.09 0.77
N ILE A 89 -11.30 -4.82 1.05
CA ILE A 89 -10.53 -4.01 2.00
C ILE A 89 -11.49 -3.49 3.07
N GLU A 90 -11.31 -3.94 4.32
CA GLU A 90 -12.25 -3.61 5.38
C GLU A 90 -11.66 -3.52 6.78
N ASN A 91 -12.42 -2.92 7.70
CA ASN A 91 -12.19 -2.92 9.15
C ASN A 91 -10.78 -2.48 9.56
N SER A 92 -10.18 -1.55 8.80
CA SER A 92 -8.78 -1.18 8.93
C SER A 92 -8.60 0.29 9.27
N TYR A 93 -7.51 0.59 9.97
CA TYR A 93 -7.08 1.94 10.33
C TYR A 93 -5.84 2.32 9.53
N ILE A 94 -5.90 3.44 8.80
CA ILE A 94 -4.82 3.92 7.94
C ILE A 94 -4.49 5.37 8.29
N SER A 95 -3.23 5.63 8.61
CA SER A 95 -2.72 6.97 8.92
C SER A 95 -1.33 7.12 8.31
N VAL A 96 -1.25 7.76 7.14
CA VAL A 96 -0.05 7.82 6.31
C VAL A 96 0.17 9.22 5.73
N GLY A 97 1.32 9.44 5.09
CA GLY A 97 1.69 10.72 4.48
C GLY A 97 1.23 10.96 3.04
N ASP A 98 0.51 10.00 2.44
CA ASP A 98 0.02 10.07 1.04
C ASP A 98 -1.38 9.41 0.96
N ASP A 99 -1.77 8.85 -0.19
CA ASP A 99 -3.07 8.19 -0.37
C ASP A 99 -3.36 7.07 0.65
N GLY A 100 -4.55 7.05 1.24
CA GLY A 100 -4.97 5.96 2.12
C GLY A 100 -5.16 4.64 1.35
N ILE A 101 -5.80 4.72 0.18
CA ILE A 101 -5.95 3.64 -0.79
C ILE A 101 -5.85 4.23 -2.19
N ALA A 102 -5.02 3.66 -3.04
CA ALA A 102 -4.88 4.05 -4.44
C ALA A 102 -5.08 2.83 -5.36
N ILE A 103 -6.25 2.73 -6.01
CA ILE A 103 -6.52 1.66 -6.98
C ILE A 103 -5.80 1.99 -8.29
N LYS A 104 -4.94 1.08 -8.76
CA LYS A 104 -4.10 1.20 -9.95
C LYS A 104 -4.37 0.08 -10.96
N SER A 105 -3.83 0.20 -12.17
CA SER A 105 -3.99 -0.77 -13.26
C SER A 105 -2.78 -0.80 -14.19
N GLY A 106 -1.58 -0.87 -13.61
CA GLY A 106 -0.29 -0.80 -14.26
C GLY A 106 0.21 0.62 -14.47
N TRP A 107 1.42 0.73 -15.02
CA TRP A 107 2.14 1.98 -15.19
C TRP A 107 2.18 2.42 -16.66
N ASP A 108 1.58 3.57 -16.97
CA ASP A 108 1.61 4.24 -18.28
C ASP A 108 1.35 3.29 -19.47
N GLN A 109 2.19 3.34 -20.50
CA GLN A 109 2.03 2.50 -21.69
C GLN A 109 2.23 1.02 -21.36
N TYR A 110 3.05 0.68 -20.36
CA TYR A 110 3.24 -0.70 -19.93
C TYR A 110 1.94 -1.26 -19.36
N GLY A 111 1.24 -0.52 -18.49
CA GLY A 111 -0.06 -0.89 -17.96
C GLY A 111 -1.14 -0.98 -19.05
N THR A 112 -1.13 -0.01 -19.97
CA THR A 112 -2.06 0.01 -21.12
C THR A 112 -1.88 -1.23 -21.99
N THR A 113 -0.63 -1.58 -22.32
CA THR A 113 -0.31 -2.80 -23.10
C THR A 113 -0.59 -4.07 -22.30
N TYR A 114 -0.34 -4.06 -20.98
CA TYR A 114 -0.65 -5.20 -20.12
C TYR A 114 -2.16 -5.50 -20.09
N GLY A 115 -2.99 -4.46 -20.17
CA GLY A 115 -4.43 -4.60 -20.41
C GLY A 115 -5.19 -5.25 -19.26
N ARG A 116 -4.68 -5.16 -18.02
CA ARG A 116 -5.28 -5.73 -16.81
C ARG A 116 -5.80 -4.63 -15.89
N PRO A 117 -7.11 -4.34 -15.91
CA PRO A 117 -7.69 -3.38 -14.98
C PRO A 117 -7.80 -3.97 -13.58
N SER A 118 -7.76 -3.11 -12.55
CA SER A 118 -8.31 -3.47 -11.25
C SER A 118 -9.84 -3.47 -11.33
N LYS A 119 -10.51 -4.53 -10.85
CA LYS A 119 -11.97 -4.66 -10.93
C LYS A 119 -12.54 -5.44 -9.74
N ASN A 120 -13.79 -5.16 -9.41
CA ASN A 120 -14.52 -5.77 -8.30
C ASN A 120 -13.78 -5.64 -6.95
N ILE A 121 -13.49 -4.40 -6.56
CA ILE A 121 -12.84 -4.09 -5.28
C ILE A 121 -13.87 -3.43 -4.35
N LEU A 122 -14.17 -4.10 -3.23
CA LEU A 122 -15.05 -3.60 -2.18
C LEU A 122 -14.22 -2.94 -1.08
N ILE A 123 -14.50 -1.67 -0.79
CA ILE A 123 -13.89 -0.92 0.30
C ILE A 123 -14.98 -0.51 1.28
N ARG A 124 -14.88 -0.92 2.55
CA ARG A 124 -15.87 -0.57 3.58
C ARG A 124 -15.28 -0.51 4.98
N ASN A 125 -15.94 0.18 5.91
CA ASN A 125 -15.58 0.18 7.33
C ASN A 125 -14.12 0.56 7.60
N LEU A 126 -13.63 1.63 6.96
CA LEU A 126 -12.28 2.13 7.17
C LEU A 126 -12.27 3.41 8.01
N THR A 127 -11.24 3.55 8.82
CA THR A 127 -10.87 4.85 9.40
C THR A 127 -9.58 5.30 8.74
N ILE A 128 -9.65 6.39 7.97
CA ILE A 128 -8.48 6.99 7.32
C ILE A 128 -8.24 8.36 7.95
N ARG A 129 -7.03 8.58 8.45
CA ARG A 129 -6.63 9.83 9.10
C ARG A 129 -5.58 10.55 8.29
N PHE A 130 -5.86 11.82 7.99
CA PHE A 130 -4.94 12.75 7.36
C PHE A 130 -4.67 13.95 8.29
N MET A 131 -3.51 14.57 8.17
CA MET A 131 -3.24 15.89 8.77
C MET A 131 -3.62 16.96 7.76
N VAL A 132 -4.57 17.83 8.12
CA VAL A 132 -4.83 19.06 7.37
C VAL A 132 -3.70 20.03 7.71
N ARG A 133 -3.00 20.52 6.68
CA ARG A 133 -1.98 21.57 6.81
C ARG A 133 -2.61 22.94 6.71
#